data_AF-A0A1W9V2A1-F1
#
_entry.id   AF-A0A1W9V2A1-F1
#
_cell.length_a   1.000
_cell.length_b   1.000
_cell.length_c   1.000
_cell.angle_alpha   90.00
_cell.angle_beta   90.00
_cell.angle_gamma   90.00
#
_symmetry.space_group_name_H-M   'P 1'
#
loop_
_entity.id
_entity.type
_entity.pdbx_description
1 polymer ?
#
loop_
_entity_poly.entity_id
_entity_poly.type
_entity_poly.pdbx_seq_one_letter_code
_entity_poly.pdbx_strand_id
1 'polypeptide(L)'
;MTTKNYEDFRFKIPVESEDYQECSDFVADAIESIVQHAMDADRNKIIINTNLRLGIPMENVNKIAGPFIEAWVCEVFTDTLEDENNVYQLINVEAGERLNMADVILQFKRQRKRQSFVTANVDVKATSKDIKNSGKSPNITSFARIRTAYVKDPDFLFVILSIKHKVYSTRDTKTKMMMGIMEIVDFNAYDLKYISTSDFSYNPALGSGQIQIRDIHYVSKEIRTTWEFCQLLDKKCIASKKGFEGWYGYALQNQWIKETD
;
A
#
# COMPACT_ATOMS: atom_id res chain seq x y z
N MET A 1 9.33 7.94 -41.41
CA MET A 1 9.70 7.97 -39.98
C MET A 1 9.58 6.55 -39.48
N THR A 2 10.65 5.97 -38.96
CA THR A 2 10.64 4.59 -38.43
C THR A 2 9.75 4.58 -37.20
N THR A 3 8.65 3.82 -37.25
CA THR A 3 7.75 3.63 -36.10
C THR A 3 8.55 2.87 -35.04
N LYS A 4 8.89 3.53 -33.93
CA LYS A 4 9.55 2.87 -32.78
C LYS A 4 8.50 2.03 -32.06
N ASN A 5 8.76 0.75 -31.89
CA ASN A 5 7.92 -0.14 -31.08
C ASN A 5 8.53 -0.34 -29.70
N TYR A 6 7.73 -0.81 -28.74
CA TYR A 6 8.17 -1.04 -27.36
C TYR A 6 9.33 -2.04 -27.29
N GLU A 7 9.30 -3.05 -28.15
CA GLU A 7 10.27 -4.14 -28.25
C GLU A 7 11.62 -3.69 -28.82
N ASP A 8 11.68 -2.53 -29.49
CA ASP A 8 12.90 -2.02 -30.12
C ASP A 8 13.86 -1.38 -29.10
N PHE A 9 13.42 -1.14 -27.87
CA PHE A 9 14.22 -0.46 -26.86
C PHE A 9 15.12 -1.39 -26.04
N ARG A 10 16.30 -0.87 -25.70
CA ARG A 10 17.20 -1.49 -24.72
C ARG A 10 16.81 -1.06 -23.31
N PHE A 11 16.08 -1.92 -22.60
CA PHE A 11 15.63 -1.65 -21.23
C PHE A 11 16.74 -1.77 -20.18
N LYS A 12 16.60 -0.99 -19.09
CA LYS A 12 17.23 -1.32 -17.80
C LYS A 12 16.36 -2.37 -17.12
N ILE A 13 16.77 -3.63 -17.23
CA ILE A 13 16.03 -4.78 -16.69
C ILE A 13 16.41 -4.97 -15.22
N PRO A 14 15.48 -4.78 -14.27
CA PRO A 14 15.72 -5.07 -12.86
C PRO A 14 15.76 -6.59 -12.63
N VAL A 15 16.69 -7.03 -11.78
CA VAL A 15 16.83 -8.44 -11.39
C VAL A 15 16.73 -8.49 -9.86
N GLU A 16 15.61 -9.02 -9.38
CA GLU A 16 15.37 -9.25 -7.95
C GLU A 16 16.22 -10.38 -7.41
N SER A 17 16.40 -10.40 -6.10
CA SER A 17 17.04 -11.49 -5.40
C SER A 17 16.17 -12.75 -5.42
N GLU A 18 16.83 -13.92 -5.43
CA GLU A 18 16.16 -15.23 -5.42
C GLU A 18 15.21 -15.44 -4.22
N ASP A 19 15.45 -14.74 -3.11
CA ASP A 19 14.66 -14.81 -1.88
C ASP A 19 13.53 -13.77 -1.80
N TYR A 20 13.26 -13.03 -2.89
CA TYR A 20 12.24 -11.97 -2.88
C TYR A 20 10.88 -12.52 -2.46
N GLN A 21 10.41 -13.59 -3.10
CA GLN A 21 9.07 -14.12 -2.84
C GLN A 21 8.92 -14.56 -1.37
N GLU A 22 9.94 -15.23 -0.83
CA GLU A 22 9.97 -15.64 0.57
C GLU A 22 9.94 -14.42 1.52
N CYS A 23 10.69 -13.37 1.20
CA CYS A 23 10.69 -12.12 1.96
C CYS A 23 9.33 -11.42 1.89
N SER A 24 8.70 -11.38 0.72
CA SER A 24 7.39 -10.77 0.47
C SER A 24 6.29 -11.49 1.25
N ASP A 25 6.27 -12.82 1.17
CA ASP A 25 5.31 -13.66 1.90
C ASP A 25 5.49 -13.52 3.42
N PHE A 26 6.73 -13.59 3.91
CA PHE A 26 7.06 -13.38 5.33
C PHE A 26 6.58 -12.02 5.86
N VAL A 27 6.83 -10.94 5.11
CA VAL A 27 6.43 -9.59 5.53
C VAL A 27 4.92 -9.43 5.54
N ALA A 28 4.22 -9.92 4.51
CA ALA A 28 2.76 -9.86 4.46
C ALA A 28 2.14 -10.61 5.64
N ASP A 29 2.59 -11.85 5.89
CA ASP A 29 2.14 -12.67 7.02
C ASP A 29 2.43 -12.02 8.37
N ALA A 30 3.60 -11.39 8.53
CA ALA A 30 3.97 -10.70 9.76
C ALA A 30 3.08 -9.47 10.01
N ILE A 31 2.83 -8.66 8.98
CA ILE A 31 1.92 -7.52 9.05
C ILE A 31 0.52 -7.97 9.46
N GLU A 32 -0.01 -9.01 8.79
CA GLU A 32 -1.32 -9.57 9.11
C GLU A 32 -1.40 -10.09 10.54
N SER A 33 -0.38 -10.82 10.98
CA SER A 33 -0.33 -11.39 12.33
C SER A 33 -0.29 -10.31 13.42
N ILE A 34 0.44 -9.22 13.19
CA ILE A 34 0.49 -8.08 14.12
C ILE A 34 -0.88 -7.40 14.23
N VAL A 35 -1.52 -7.13 13.09
CA VAL A 35 -2.85 -6.51 13.08
C VAL A 35 -3.89 -7.43 13.70
N GLN A 36 -3.84 -8.74 13.41
CA GLN A 36 -4.72 -9.74 14.02
C GLN A 36 -4.56 -9.76 15.55
N HIS A 37 -3.32 -9.76 16.04
CA HIS A 37 -3.06 -9.74 17.48
C HIS A 37 -3.67 -8.49 18.13
N ALA A 38 -3.52 -7.32 17.52
CA ALA A 38 -4.15 -6.10 18.03
C ALA A 38 -5.69 -6.21 18.09
N MET A 39 -6.30 -6.88 17.10
CA MET A 39 -7.73 -7.18 17.11
C MET A 39 -8.13 -8.17 18.21
N ASP A 40 -7.38 -9.26 18.36
CA ASP A 40 -7.65 -10.28 19.38
C ASP A 40 -7.46 -9.74 20.80
N ALA A 41 -6.59 -8.74 20.97
CA ALA A 41 -6.36 -8.02 22.21
C ALA A 41 -7.36 -6.87 22.46
N ASP A 42 -8.44 -6.76 21.67
CA ASP A 42 -9.46 -5.71 21.79
C ASP A 42 -8.92 -4.27 21.58
N ARG A 43 -7.75 -4.12 20.95
CA ARG A 43 -7.10 -2.83 20.63
C ARG A 43 -7.47 -2.31 19.24
N ASN A 44 -8.56 -2.80 18.65
CA ASN A 44 -9.04 -2.46 17.31
C ASN A 44 -10.05 -1.31 17.25
N LYS A 45 -10.10 -0.47 18.29
CA LYS A 45 -11.09 0.61 18.42
C LYS A 45 -10.38 1.94 18.59
N ILE A 46 -10.63 2.86 17.67
CA ILE A 46 -10.22 4.26 17.77
C ILE A 46 -11.38 5.03 18.39
N ILE A 47 -11.17 5.57 19.59
CA ILE A 47 -12.17 6.36 20.30
C ILE A 47 -12.01 7.83 19.91
N ILE A 48 -13.07 8.40 19.35
CA ILE A 48 -13.09 9.79 18.91
C ILE A 48 -13.96 10.63 19.84
N ASN A 49 -13.29 11.34 20.73
CA ASN A 49 -13.91 12.25 21.67
C ASN A 49 -13.89 13.67 21.11
N THR A 50 -15.05 14.33 21.14
CA THR A 50 -15.16 15.74 20.76
C THR A 50 -15.88 16.51 21.86
N ASN A 51 -15.79 17.84 21.81
CA ASN A 51 -16.56 18.70 22.68
C ASN A 51 -18.01 18.90 22.20
N LEU A 52 -18.46 18.17 21.17
CA LEU A 52 -19.82 18.24 20.64
C LEU A 52 -20.73 17.28 21.39
N ARG A 53 -21.85 17.77 21.93
CA ARG A 53 -22.82 16.93 22.67
C ARG A 53 -23.33 15.74 21.85
N LEU A 54 -23.49 15.93 20.54
CA LEU A 54 -23.96 14.90 19.60
C LEU A 54 -22.81 14.13 18.92
N GLY A 55 -21.55 14.42 19.26
CA GLY A 55 -20.38 13.76 18.68
C GLY A 55 -20.07 14.23 17.25
N ILE A 56 -19.26 13.44 16.54
CA ILE A 56 -18.94 13.68 15.13
C ILE A 56 -20.14 13.33 14.25
N PRO A 57 -20.43 14.10 13.18
CA PRO A 57 -21.42 13.70 12.18
C PRO A 57 -20.99 12.40 11.49
N MET A 58 -21.72 11.32 11.75
CA MET A 58 -21.38 9.96 11.29
C MET A 58 -21.37 9.86 9.76
N GLU A 59 -22.18 10.67 9.06
CA GLU A 59 -22.21 10.74 7.61
C GLU A 59 -20.92 11.31 6.99
N ASN A 60 -20.07 11.96 7.79
CA ASN A 60 -18.80 12.56 7.35
C ASN A 60 -17.56 11.87 7.93
N VAL A 61 -17.72 10.85 8.79
CA VAL A 61 -16.60 10.21 9.48
C VAL A 61 -15.63 9.53 8.49
N ASN A 62 -16.14 9.07 7.35
CA ASN A 62 -15.35 8.46 6.29
C ASN A 62 -14.30 9.42 5.68
N LYS A 63 -14.49 10.75 5.80
CA LYS A 63 -13.53 11.76 5.32
C LYS A 63 -12.28 11.86 6.21
N ILE A 64 -12.39 11.40 7.46
CA ILE A 64 -11.28 11.40 8.43
C ILE A 64 -10.78 9.99 8.74
N ALA A 65 -11.45 8.95 8.23
CA ALA A 65 -11.13 7.56 8.50
C ALA A 65 -9.74 7.13 8.02
N GLY A 66 -9.32 7.55 6.82
CA GLY A 66 -7.97 7.27 6.30
C GLY A 66 -6.88 7.69 7.27
N PRO A 67 -6.75 8.99 7.59
CA PRO A 67 -5.73 9.49 8.52
C PRO A 67 -5.77 8.84 9.91
N PHE A 68 -6.96 8.52 10.43
CA PHE A 68 -7.09 7.90 11.75
C PHE A 68 -6.64 6.43 11.75
N ILE A 69 -6.97 5.71 10.69
CA ILE A 69 -6.54 4.31 10.52
C ILE A 69 -5.04 4.25 10.24
N GLU A 70 -4.50 5.14 9.42
CA GLU A 70 -3.05 5.28 9.20
C GLU A 70 -2.31 5.51 10.53
N ALA A 71 -2.80 6.44 11.36
CA ALA A 71 -2.23 6.69 12.69
C ALA A 71 -2.34 5.46 13.61
N TRP A 72 -3.51 4.82 13.67
CA TRP A 72 -3.70 3.61 14.49
C TRP A 72 -2.80 2.46 14.05
N VAL A 73 -2.63 2.25 12.73
CA VAL A 73 -1.70 1.23 12.20
C VAL A 73 -0.27 1.54 12.65
N CYS A 74 0.16 2.80 12.58
CA CYS A 74 1.48 3.21 13.03
C CYS A 74 1.67 2.97 14.54
N GLU A 75 0.67 3.29 15.36
CA GLU A 75 0.68 2.99 16.79
C GLU A 75 0.79 1.48 17.06
N VAL A 76 -0.01 0.65 16.37
CA VAL A 76 0.04 -0.81 16.51
C VAL A 76 1.43 -1.38 16.20
N PHE A 77 2.08 -0.92 15.14
CA PHE A 77 3.44 -1.36 14.83
C PHE A 77 4.47 -0.83 15.83
N THR A 78 4.32 0.40 16.30
CA THR A 78 5.21 0.99 17.31
C THR A 78 5.11 0.23 18.64
N ASP A 79 3.89 -0.03 19.12
CA ASP A 79 3.64 -0.86 20.31
C ASP A 79 4.29 -2.24 20.16
N THR A 80 4.20 -2.83 18.96
CA THR A 80 4.79 -4.15 18.67
C THR A 80 6.32 -4.09 18.69
N LEU A 81 6.92 -3.01 18.18
CA LEU A 81 8.37 -2.82 18.21
C LEU A 81 8.87 -2.66 19.66
N GLU A 82 8.12 -1.96 20.51
CA GLU A 82 8.45 -1.69 21.91
C GLU A 82 8.19 -2.89 22.85
N ASP A 83 7.45 -3.91 22.40
CA ASP A 83 7.27 -5.16 23.16
C ASP A 83 8.58 -5.94 23.28
N GLU A 84 9.06 -6.14 24.50
CA GLU A 84 10.24 -6.95 24.81
C GLU A 84 10.12 -8.41 24.32
N ASN A 85 8.89 -8.90 24.14
CA ASN A 85 8.59 -10.24 23.62
C ASN A 85 8.18 -10.24 22.15
N ASN A 86 8.51 -9.20 21.38
CA ASN A 86 8.22 -9.10 19.95
C ASN A 86 8.72 -10.34 19.16
N VAL A 87 7.80 -11.25 18.85
CA VAL A 87 8.05 -12.49 18.10
C VAL A 87 8.10 -12.27 16.58
N TYR A 88 7.65 -11.11 16.10
CA TYR A 88 7.49 -10.81 14.68
C TYR A 88 8.79 -10.36 14.02
N GLN A 89 9.87 -10.22 14.81
CA GLN A 89 11.18 -9.78 14.33
C GLN A 89 11.16 -8.36 13.74
N LEU A 90 10.16 -7.55 14.08
CA LEU A 90 10.08 -6.14 13.71
C LEU A 90 11.18 -5.38 14.45
N ILE A 91 12.01 -4.62 13.73
CA ILE A 91 13.17 -3.92 14.29
C ILE A 91 13.16 -2.41 14.04
N ASN A 92 12.28 -1.92 13.17
CA ASN A 92 12.09 -0.50 12.93
C ASN A 92 10.69 -0.19 12.42
N VAL A 93 10.15 0.95 12.84
CA VAL A 93 8.89 1.54 12.38
C VAL A 93 9.13 3.01 12.13
N GLU A 94 8.81 3.48 10.93
CA GLU A 94 8.92 4.89 10.57
C GLU A 94 7.61 5.35 9.90
N ALA A 95 6.99 6.39 10.45
CA ALA A 95 5.84 7.02 9.83
C ALA A 95 6.26 7.80 8.57
N GLY A 96 5.52 7.64 7.48
CA GLY A 96 5.76 8.34 6.24
C GLY A 96 5.42 9.82 6.34
N GLU A 97 6.33 10.69 5.89
CA GLU A 97 6.03 12.11 5.75
C GLU A 97 5.00 12.40 4.64
N ARG A 98 4.46 13.62 4.63
CA ARG A 98 3.55 14.07 3.57
C ARG A 98 4.21 13.92 2.19
N LEU A 99 3.49 13.31 1.25
CA LEU A 99 3.96 12.96 -0.12
C LEU A 99 4.98 11.81 -0.17
N ASN A 100 5.27 11.14 0.94
CA ASN A 100 6.01 9.88 0.90
C ASN A 100 5.24 8.83 0.09
N MET A 101 5.93 7.77 -0.33
CA MET A 101 5.36 6.73 -1.20
C MET A 101 4.52 5.73 -0.41
N ALA A 102 4.84 5.60 0.88
CA ALA A 102 4.19 4.75 1.85
C ALA A 102 3.82 5.58 3.07
N ASP A 103 2.80 5.11 3.79
CA ASP A 103 2.32 5.71 5.02
C ASP A 103 3.15 5.24 6.23
N VAL A 104 3.70 4.02 6.15
CA VAL A 104 4.60 3.45 7.16
C VAL A 104 5.71 2.65 6.48
N ILE A 105 6.93 2.79 6.97
CA ILE A 105 8.08 1.95 6.57
C ILE A 105 8.39 1.02 7.74
N LEU A 106 8.39 -0.28 7.47
CA LEU A 106 8.70 -1.32 8.44
C LEU A 106 10.00 -2.01 8.08
N GLN A 107 10.80 -2.40 9.07
CA GLN A 107 11.93 -3.28 8.84
C GLN A 107 11.83 -4.51 9.74
N PHE A 108 12.00 -5.68 9.14
CA PHE A 108 12.00 -6.94 9.85
C PHE A 108 13.38 -7.59 9.74
N LYS A 109 13.87 -8.15 10.84
CA LYS A 109 15.11 -8.92 10.84
C LYS A 109 14.91 -10.18 10.03
N ARG A 110 15.67 -10.35 8.95
CA ARG A 110 15.62 -11.52 8.07
C ARG A 110 17.00 -11.74 7.48
N GLN A 111 17.56 -12.94 7.65
CA GLN A 111 18.84 -13.27 7.03
C GLN A 111 18.64 -13.47 5.54
N ARG A 112 19.20 -12.56 4.75
CA ARG A 112 19.28 -12.61 3.28
C ARG A 112 20.72 -12.85 2.87
N LYS A 113 20.96 -13.17 1.60
CA LYS A 113 22.34 -13.41 1.09
C LYS A 113 23.32 -12.27 1.37
N ARG A 114 22.85 -11.01 1.40
CA ARG A 114 23.68 -9.80 1.54
C ARG A 114 23.15 -8.76 2.54
N GLN A 115 22.03 -9.04 3.20
CA GLN A 115 21.35 -8.13 4.13
C GLN A 115 20.84 -8.94 5.31
N SER A 116 20.69 -8.29 6.47
CA SER A 116 20.16 -8.91 7.69
C SER A 116 18.73 -8.46 8.01
N PHE A 117 18.09 -7.75 7.09
CA PHE A 117 16.74 -7.24 7.22
C PHE A 117 16.03 -7.18 5.85
N VAL A 118 14.71 -7.10 5.91
CA VAL A 118 13.82 -6.76 4.80
C VAL A 118 13.06 -5.48 5.16
N THR A 119 12.97 -4.54 4.22
CA THR A 119 12.25 -3.28 4.39
C THR A 119 10.95 -3.33 3.59
N ALA A 120 9.83 -3.06 4.24
CA ALA A 120 8.50 -2.98 3.62
C ALA A 120 8.02 -1.53 3.59
N ASN A 121 7.59 -1.06 2.43
CA ASN A 121 6.94 0.23 2.24
C ASN A 121 5.43 -0.02 2.24
N VAL A 122 4.75 0.33 3.33
CA VAL A 122 3.35 -0.01 3.56
C VAL A 122 2.45 1.18 3.23
N ASP A 123 1.54 0.99 2.29
CA ASP A 123 0.47 1.92 1.94
C ASP A 123 -0.84 1.43 2.56
N VAL A 124 -1.35 2.19 3.51
CA VAL A 124 -2.55 1.85 4.28
C VAL A 124 -3.78 2.34 3.52
N LYS A 125 -4.79 1.49 3.41
CA LYS A 125 -6.04 1.83 2.72
C LYS A 125 -7.24 1.51 3.59
N ALA A 126 -7.84 2.57 4.14
CA ALA A 126 -9.08 2.51 4.89
C ALA A 126 -10.30 2.31 3.96
N THR A 127 -11.10 1.30 4.26
CA THR A 127 -12.38 1.02 3.59
C THR A 127 -13.49 0.91 4.63
N SER A 128 -14.66 1.46 4.33
CA SER A 128 -15.81 1.43 5.22
C SER A 128 -16.70 0.22 4.89
N LYS A 129 -17.01 -0.59 5.90
CA LYS A 129 -18.01 -1.66 5.85
C LYS A 129 -19.42 -1.13 5.56
N ASP A 130 -19.68 0.11 5.96
CA ASP A 130 -21.00 0.73 5.89
C ASP A 130 -21.30 1.36 4.51
N ILE A 131 -20.31 1.41 3.61
CA ILE A 131 -20.44 2.01 2.28
C ILE A 131 -20.24 0.92 1.19
N LYS A 132 -21.32 0.64 0.43
CA LYS A 132 -21.43 -0.46 -0.55
C LYS A 132 -20.30 -0.54 -1.61
N ASN A 133 -19.63 0.57 -1.91
CA ASN A 133 -18.54 0.63 -2.91
C ASN A 133 -17.21 1.12 -2.32
N SER A 134 -17.06 1.13 -0.99
CA SER A 134 -15.79 1.51 -0.38
C SER A 134 -14.69 0.54 -0.81
N GLY A 135 -13.52 1.06 -1.14
CA GLY A 135 -12.38 0.25 -1.59
C GLY A 135 -12.40 -0.18 -3.06
N LYS A 136 -13.39 0.26 -3.86
CA LYS A 136 -13.38 0.02 -5.31
C LYS A 136 -12.53 1.04 -6.05
N SER A 137 -11.59 0.55 -6.88
CA SER A 137 -10.70 1.36 -7.71
C SER A 137 -9.95 2.51 -7.00
N PRO A 138 -9.47 2.37 -5.73
CA PRO A 138 -8.69 3.43 -5.12
C PRO A 138 -7.38 3.63 -5.87
N ASN A 139 -6.94 4.89 -5.92
CA ASN A 139 -5.60 5.22 -6.37
C ASN A 139 -4.59 4.80 -5.28
N ILE A 140 -3.49 4.19 -5.70
CA ILE A 140 -2.41 3.74 -4.82
C ILE A 140 -1.27 4.75 -4.88
N THR A 141 -0.56 4.77 -6.01
CA THR A 141 0.61 5.62 -6.20
C THR A 141 0.74 5.99 -7.68
N SER A 142 1.57 6.98 -8.00
CA SER A 142 1.76 7.41 -9.38
C SER A 142 2.58 6.39 -10.17
N PHE A 143 2.19 6.18 -11.43
CA PHE A 143 2.81 5.16 -12.30
C PHE A 143 4.31 5.35 -12.43
N ALA A 144 4.76 6.57 -12.78
CA ALA A 144 6.19 6.80 -12.97
C ALA A 144 7.00 6.62 -11.67
N ARG A 145 6.42 6.94 -10.51
CA ARG A 145 7.08 6.81 -9.21
C ARG A 145 7.32 5.34 -8.88
N ILE A 146 6.27 4.52 -8.89
CA ILE A 146 6.38 3.10 -8.54
C ILE A 146 7.19 2.33 -9.58
N ARG A 147 6.99 2.61 -10.87
CA ARG A 147 7.76 1.99 -11.95
C ARG A 147 9.27 2.27 -11.82
N THR A 148 9.63 3.49 -11.40
CA THR A 148 11.02 3.88 -11.17
C THR A 148 11.60 3.24 -9.90
N ALA A 149 10.80 3.11 -8.83
CA ALA A 149 11.24 2.45 -7.59
C ALA A 149 11.75 1.04 -7.87
N TYR A 150 10.96 0.23 -8.59
CA TYR A 150 11.31 -1.14 -8.97
C TYR A 150 12.49 -1.27 -9.96
N VAL A 151 12.83 -0.21 -10.71
CA VAL A 151 14.04 -0.19 -11.55
C VAL A 151 15.28 0.11 -10.73
N LYS A 152 15.16 1.04 -9.78
CA LYS A 152 16.28 1.48 -8.93
C LYS A 152 16.62 0.42 -7.89
N ASP A 153 15.61 -0.21 -7.33
CA ASP A 153 15.72 -1.28 -6.36
C ASP A 153 14.85 -2.47 -6.81
N PRO A 154 15.44 -3.50 -7.42
CA PRO A 154 14.69 -4.69 -7.84
C PRO A 154 14.05 -5.47 -6.69
N ASP A 155 14.54 -5.26 -5.46
CA ASP A 155 14.02 -5.85 -4.23
C ASP A 155 13.06 -4.93 -3.48
N PHE A 156 12.66 -3.82 -4.11
CA PHE A 156 11.67 -2.91 -3.53
C PHE A 156 10.39 -3.67 -3.17
N LEU A 157 9.99 -3.61 -1.91
CA LEU A 157 8.79 -4.27 -1.40
C LEU A 157 7.75 -3.22 -1.04
N PHE A 158 6.66 -3.20 -1.80
CA PHE A 158 5.55 -2.27 -1.61
C PHE A 158 4.29 -3.04 -1.21
N VAL A 159 3.96 -2.97 0.07
CA VAL A 159 2.82 -3.70 0.64
C VAL A 159 1.63 -2.78 0.73
N ILE A 160 0.46 -3.27 0.36
CA ILE A 160 -0.80 -2.61 0.63
C ILE A 160 -1.41 -3.28 1.85
N LEU A 161 -1.70 -2.48 2.88
CA LEU A 161 -2.46 -2.90 4.04
C LEU A 161 -3.88 -2.35 3.91
N SER A 162 -4.82 -3.19 3.46
CA SER A 162 -6.22 -2.84 3.41
C SER A 162 -6.87 -3.06 4.77
N ILE A 163 -7.44 -2.01 5.36
CA ILE A 163 -8.17 -2.06 6.62
C ILE A 163 -9.64 -1.77 6.36
N LYS A 164 -10.53 -2.66 6.80
CA LYS A 164 -11.97 -2.41 6.81
C LYS A 164 -12.40 -1.97 8.20
N HIS A 165 -13.16 -0.89 8.26
CA HIS A 165 -13.70 -0.36 9.50
C HIS A 165 -15.23 -0.21 9.44
N LYS A 166 -15.86 -0.21 10.60
CA LYS A 166 -17.24 0.28 10.79
C LYS A 166 -17.22 1.43 11.79
N VAL A 167 -18.20 2.31 11.72
CA VAL A 167 -18.32 3.42 12.68
C VAL A 167 -19.67 3.39 13.38
N TYR A 168 -19.64 3.63 14.68
CA TYR A 168 -20.83 3.80 15.51
C TYR A 168 -20.56 4.78 16.65
N SER A 169 -21.60 5.18 17.36
CA SER A 169 -21.48 6.09 18.51
C SER A 169 -22.01 5.45 19.77
N THR A 170 -21.38 5.76 20.90
CA THR A 170 -21.87 5.39 22.24
C THR A 170 -22.01 6.63 23.11
N ARG A 171 -22.83 6.58 24.15
CA ARG A 171 -23.00 7.69 25.09
C ARG A 171 -22.11 7.48 26.31
N ASP A 172 -21.23 8.44 26.59
CA ASP A 172 -20.46 8.45 27.82
C ASP A 172 -21.39 8.60 29.04
N THR A 173 -21.21 7.75 30.04
CA THR A 173 -22.11 7.69 31.19
C THR A 173 -21.92 8.86 32.16
N LYS A 174 -20.73 9.46 32.19
CA LYS A 174 -20.35 10.56 33.09
C LYS A 174 -20.68 11.92 32.47
N THR A 175 -20.16 12.18 31.27
CA THR A 175 -20.31 13.47 30.57
C THR A 175 -21.62 13.58 29.81
N LYS A 176 -22.31 12.45 29.58
CA LYS A 176 -23.53 12.34 28.77
C LYS A 176 -23.34 12.69 27.30
N MET A 177 -22.10 12.87 26.84
CA MET A 177 -21.72 13.19 25.47
C MET A 177 -21.67 11.94 24.59
N MET A 178 -21.88 12.12 23.29
CA MET A 178 -21.71 11.04 22.32
C MET A 178 -20.24 10.91 21.90
N MET A 179 -19.68 9.72 22.02
CA MET A 179 -18.34 9.35 21.58
C MET A 179 -18.43 8.56 20.28
N GLY A 180 -17.64 8.93 19.28
CA GLY A 180 -17.51 8.15 18.06
C GLY A 180 -16.56 6.97 18.29
N ILE A 181 -16.87 5.81 17.74
CA ILE A 181 -16.01 4.63 17.75
C ILE A 181 -15.82 4.20 16.30
N MET A 182 -14.57 4.15 15.88
CA MET A 182 -14.16 3.53 14.63
C MET A 182 -13.50 2.20 14.97
N GLU A 183 -14.16 1.11 14.59
CA GLU A 183 -13.72 -0.26 14.90
C GLU A 183 -13.18 -0.90 13.63
N ILE A 184 -11.93 -1.37 13.66
CA ILE A 184 -11.36 -2.23 12.63
C ILE A 184 -12.03 -3.61 12.73
N VAL A 185 -12.55 -4.09 11.61
CA VAL A 185 -13.36 -5.32 11.53
C VAL A 185 -12.84 -6.36 10.54
N ASP A 186 -11.91 -5.98 9.68
CA ASP A 186 -11.31 -6.85 8.67
C ASP A 186 -10.00 -6.21 8.19
N PHE A 187 -9.05 -7.01 7.74
CA PHE A 187 -7.82 -6.51 7.14
C PHE A 187 -7.25 -7.53 6.15
N ASN A 188 -6.36 -7.08 5.28
CA ASN A 188 -5.61 -7.91 4.35
C ASN A 188 -4.32 -7.19 3.97
N ALA A 189 -3.18 -7.89 3.93
CA ALA A 189 -1.91 -7.34 3.52
C ALA A 189 -1.33 -8.13 2.34
N TYR A 190 -0.89 -7.41 1.31
CA TYR A 190 -0.32 -8.07 0.14
C TYR A 190 0.66 -7.16 -0.60
N ASP A 191 1.61 -7.81 -1.27
CA ASP A 191 2.58 -7.14 -2.12
C ASP A 191 1.93 -6.68 -3.43
N LEU A 192 2.06 -5.39 -3.74
CA LEU A 192 1.59 -4.78 -4.98
C LEU A 192 2.13 -5.52 -6.21
N LYS A 193 3.38 -6.02 -6.15
CA LYS A 193 4.03 -6.74 -7.24
C LYS A 193 3.29 -8.01 -7.62
N TYR A 194 2.56 -8.64 -6.71
CA TYR A 194 1.87 -9.92 -6.93
C TYR A 194 0.37 -9.81 -7.13
N ILE A 195 -0.21 -8.61 -7.22
CA ILE A 195 -1.64 -8.45 -7.53
C ILE A 195 -1.93 -8.91 -8.96
N SER A 196 -2.97 -9.70 -9.18
CA SER A 196 -3.32 -10.24 -10.50
C SER A 196 -3.49 -9.14 -11.55
N THR A 197 -3.13 -9.45 -12.80
CA THR A 197 -3.32 -8.53 -13.94
C THR A 197 -4.78 -8.06 -14.09
N SER A 198 -5.74 -8.88 -13.64
CA SER A 198 -7.18 -8.59 -13.70
C SER A 198 -7.68 -7.63 -12.61
N ASP A 199 -6.97 -7.56 -11.48
CA ASP A 199 -7.24 -6.64 -10.38
C ASP A 199 -6.51 -5.31 -10.54
N PHE A 200 -5.51 -5.27 -11.42
CA PHE A 200 -4.66 -4.11 -11.63
C PHE A 200 -5.16 -3.22 -12.78
N SER A 201 -5.34 -1.93 -12.51
CA SER A 201 -5.75 -0.94 -13.52
C SER A 201 -4.89 0.33 -13.45
N TYR A 202 -5.01 1.15 -14.48
CA TYR A 202 -4.27 2.39 -14.61
C TYR A 202 -5.24 3.52 -14.94
N ASN A 203 -5.18 4.58 -14.13
CA ASN A 203 -5.94 5.80 -14.34
C ASN A 203 -5.02 6.87 -14.95
N PRO A 204 -5.26 7.32 -16.19
CA PRO A 204 -4.43 8.34 -16.83
C PRO A 204 -4.61 9.75 -16.25
N ALA A 205 -5.58 9.96 -15.35
CA ALA A 205 -5.88 11.28 -14.80
C ALA A 205 -4.73 11.77 -13.91
N LEU A 206 -4.25 12.98 -14.21
CA LEU A 206 -3.21 13.73 -13.49
C LEU A 206 -1.78 13.16 -13.62
N GLY A 207 -0.81 14.05 -13.82
CA GLY A 207 0.63 13.71 -13.83
C GLY A 207 0.97 12.55 -14.79
N SER A 208 1.70 11.56 -14.26
CA SER A 208 2.05 10.31 -14.95
C SER A 208 0.96 9.25 -14.93
N GLY A 209 -0.23 9.57 -14.44
CA GLY A 209 -1.28 8.63 -14.11
C GLY A 209 -1.05 7.93 -12.76
N GLN A 210 -2.05 7.19 -12.32
CA GLN A 210 -2.06 6.49 -11.04
C GLN A 210 -2.42 5.02 -11.22
N ILE A 211 -1.78 4.19 -10.40
CA ILE A 211 -2.14 2.79 -10.26
C ILE A 211 -3.45 2.70 -9.48
N GLN A 212 -4.35 1.86 -9.94
CA GLN A 212 -5.62 1.56 -9.29
C GLN A 212 -5.79 0.05 -9.10
N ILE A 213 -6.46 -0.33 -8.03
CA ILE A 213 -6.79 -1.72 -7.74
C ILE A 213 -8.30 -1.89 -7.73
N ARG A 214 -8.82 -2.86 -8.47
CA ARG A 214 -10.26 -3.08 -8.68
C ARG A 214 -11.04 -3.15 -7.37
N ASP A 215 -10.55 -3.94 -6.43
CA ASP A 215 -11.04 -4.02 -5.06
C ASP A 215 -9.84 -4.17 -4.14
N ILE A 216 -9.56 -3.15 -3.34
CA ILE A 216 -8.37 -3.11 -2.49
C ILE A 216 -8.40 -4.13 -1.36
N HIS A 217 -9.57 -4.70 -1.04
CA HIS A 217 -9.66 -5.65 0.06
C HIS A 217 -9.62 -7.09 -0.44
N TYR A 218 -10.03 -7.32 -1.70
CA TYR A 218 -10.13 -8.64 -2.30
C TYR A 218 -9.40 -8.69 -3.64
N VAL A 219 -8.13 -9.09 -3.61
CA VAL A 219 -7.29 -9.26 -4.80
C VAL A 219 -6.88 -10.72 -4.96
N SER A 220 -6.66 -11.14 -6.21
CA SER A 220 -6.03 -12.43 -6.52
C SER A 220 -4.51 -12.27 -6.65
N LYS A 221 -3.76 -13.30 -6.29
CA LYS A 221 -2.29 -13.33 -6.40
C LYS A 221 -1.85 -13.93 -7.75
N GLU A 222 -0.84 -13.35 -8.36
CA GLU A 222 -0.17 -13.84 -9.57
C GLU A 222 1.33 -13.58 -9.42
N ILE A 223 2.13 -14.66 -9.34
CA ILE A 223 3.58 -14.59 -9.14
C ILE A 223 4.24 -14.07 -10.41
N ARG A 224 5.15 -13.11 -10.25
CA ARG A 224 5.93 -12.52 -11.34
C ARG A 224 7.22 -11.88 -10.81
N THR A 225 8.22 -11.81 -11.68
CA THR A 225 9.46 -11.07 -11.42
C THR A 225 9.21 -9.55 -11.42
N THR A 226 10.13 -8.79 -10.84
CA THR A 226 10.13 -7.33 -10.88
C THR A 226 10.14 -6.80 -12.31
N TRP A 227 10.80 -7.49 -13.24
CA TRP A 227 10.75 -7.11 -14.66
C TRP A 227 9.37 -7.32 -15.29
N GLU A 228 8.74 -8.47 -15.06
CA GLU A 228 7.38 -8.74 -15.55
C GLU A 228 6.36 -7.76 -14.95
N PHE A 229 6.51 -7.39 -13.68
CA PHE A 229 5.70 -6.34 -13.06
C PHE A 229 5.91 -4.99 -13.74
N CYS A 230 7.16 -4.60 -14.00
CA CYS A 230 7.51 -3.40 -14.76
C CYS A 230 6.85 -3.39 -16.16
N GLN A 231 6.86 -4.52 -16.87
CA GLN A 231 6.20 -4.66 -18.16
C GLN A 231 4.67 -4.60 -18.07
N LEU A 232 4.06 -5.13 -17.01
CA LEU A 232 2.63 -4.99 -16.74
C LEU A 232 2.26 -3.51 -16.58
N LEU A 233 3.03 -2.76 -15.77
CA LEU A 233 2.82 -1.33 -15.59
C LEU A 233 2.91 -0.59 -16.94
N ASP A 234 3.94 -0.89 -17.73
CA ASP A 234 4.15 -0.29 -19.06
C ASP A 234 2.97 -0.57 -19.99
N LYS A 235 2.54 -1.84 -20.10
CA LYS A 235 1.39 -2.25 -20.91
C LYS A 235 0.10 -1.53 -20.51
N LYS A 236 -0.17 -1.39 -19.21
CA LYS A 236 -1.37 -0.69 -18.71
C LYS A 236 -1.31 0.81 -19.02
N CYS A 237 -0.13 1.42 -18.95
CA CYS A 237 0.07 2.82 -19.34
C CYS A 237 -0.13 3.03 -20.85
N ILE A 238 0.50 2.19 -21.69
CA ILE A 238 0.44 2.26 -23.16
C ILE A 238 -1.00 2.03 -23.65
N ALA A 239 -1.73 1.07 -23.07
CA ALA A 239 -3.12 0.79 -23.42
C ALA A 239 -4.11 1.89 -22.98
N SER A 240 -3.67 2.87 -22.19
CA SER A 240 -4.50 3.96 -21.69
C SER A 240 -4.56 5.15 -22.67
N LYS A 241 -5.27 6.22 -22.26
CA LYS A 241 -5.26 7.51 -22.99
C LYS A 241 -3.88 8.19 -23.09
N LYS A 242 -2.88 7.77 -22.31
CA LYS A 242 -1.50 8.26 -22.47
C LYS A 242 -0.84 7.75 -23.75
N GLY A 243 -1.20 6.54 -24.19
CA GLY A 243 -0.61 5.90 -25.35
C GLY A 243 0.88 5.61 -25.20
N PHE A 244 1.48 5.12 -26.28
CA PHE A 244 2.91 4.85 -26.38
C PHE A 244 3.77 6.11 -26.19
N GLU A 245 3.39 7.23 -26.80
CA GLU A 245 4.14 8.49 -26.71
C GLU A 245 4.25 8.99 -25.27
N GLY A 246 3.14 8.92 -24.51
CA GLY A 246 3.15 9.30 -23.09
C GLY A 246 4.08 8.39 -22.27
N TRP A 247 3.98 7.08 -22.49
CA TRP A 247 4.89 6.12 -21.86
C TRP A 247 6.37 6.40 -22.22
N TYR A 248 6.68 6.62 -23.50
CA TYR A 248 8.03 6.88 -23.99
C TYR A 248 8.62 8.15 -23.36
N GLY A 249 7.83 9.22 -23.23
CA GLY A 249 8.21 10.42 -22.51
C GLY A 249 8.60 10.14 -21.05
N TYR A 250 7.83 9.30 -20.35
CA TYR A 250 8.19 8.87 -18.98
C TYR A 250 9.44 8.00 -18.95
N ALA A 251 9.60 7.09 -19.92
CA ALA A 251 10.76 6.21 -20.01
C ALA A 251 12.07 6.99 -20.22
N LEU A 252 12.06 8.03 -21.04
CA LEU A 252 13.20 8.94 -21.21
C LEU A 252 13.47 9.74 -19.94
N GLN A 253 12.44 10.42 -19.41
CA GLN A 253 12.57 11.28 -18.23
C GLN A 253 13.14 10.53 -17.02
N ASN A 254 12.72 9.28 -16.81
CA ASN A 254 13.12 8.46 -15.68
C ASN A 254 14.22 7.45 -16.02
N GLN A 255 14.78 7.52 -17.24
CA GLN A 255 15.88 6.68 -17.73
C GLN A 255 15.62 5.17 -17.60
N TRP A 256 14.41 4.71 -17.94
CA TRP A 256 14.05 3.29 -17.92
C TRP A 256 14.63 2.51 -19.11
N ILE A 257 14.93 3.23 -20.19
CA ILE A 257 15.62 2.74 -21.37
C ILE A 257 17.03 3.31 -21.39
N LYS A 258 17.97 2.55 -21.95
CA LYS A 258 19.34 3.03 -22.21
C LYS A 258 19.27 3.97 -23.41
N GLU A 259 19.96 5.11 -23.33
CA GLU A 259 20.15 5.96 -24.50
C GLU A 259 20.82 5.10 -25.59
N THR A 260 20.27 5.15 -26.79
CA THR A 260 20.94 4.61 -27.96
C THR A 260 22.15 5.49 -28.23
N ASP A 261 23.35 4.93 -28.15
CA ASP A 261 24.54 5.53 -28.79
C ASP A 261 24.27 5.86 -30.26
#